data_AF-A0A1Q3WZ45-F1
#
_entry.id   AF-A0A1Q3WZ45-F1
#
_cell.length_a   1.000
_cell.length_b   1.000
_cell.length_c   1.000
_cell.angle_alpha   90.00
_cell.angle_beta   90.00
_cell.angle_gamma   90.00
#
_symmetry.space_group_name_H-M   'P 1'
#
loop_
_entity.id
_entity.type
_entity.pdbx_description
1 polymer ?
#
loop_
_entity_poly.entity_id
_entity_poly.type
_entity_poly.pdbx_seq_one_letter_code
_entity_poly.pdbx_strand_id
1 'polypeptide(L)'
;MRSLTIHIPNPCHERWEEMQPTEQGRFCASCQKTVIDYSALSDQELVKLLRNASGQICGRLRDDQLNRALSLTSSSQPFSWRRWVGVLATALLSWKTSLAQFNSLGRPVSSRPEIAVAPIPIRAIGAKTEWTVSGRVLQLDSTGQASPAVGAYVWVSGLTKGASTQTDSSGRYSVIVSGLTENSKLTISVNTPNRNRAMTTLEITPSILSVVVDDIIVTNDRLTCISITAGGMQLIRSASRWQKIKRKLFH
;
A
#
# COMPACT_ATOMS: atom_id res chain seq x y z
N MET A 1 9.55 -14.06 4.80
CA MET A 1 9.91 -12.71 5.24
C MET A 1 9.85 -12.70 6.75
N ARG A 2 10.89 -12.21 7.43
CA ARG A 2 10.87 -12.05 8.90
C ARG A 2 9.99 -10.83 9.19
N SER A 3 8.87 -11.00 9.89
CA SER A 3 8.10 -9.86 10.37
C SER A 3 8.56 -9.50 11.78
N LEU A 4 8.59 -8.20 12.06
CA LEU A 4 8.96 -7.65 13.35
C LEU A 4 7.75 -6.96 13.95
N THR A 5 7.49 -7.21 15.23
CA THR A 5 6.36 -6.59 15.93
C THR A 5 6.86 -5.93 17.19
N ILE A 6 6.42 -4.69 17.42
CA ILE A 6 6.69 -3.92 18.63
C ILE A 6 5.54 -4.17 19.59
N HIS A 7 5.89 -4.53 20.82
CA HIS A 7 4.94 -4.73 21.90
C HIS A 7 5.39 -3.94 23.14
N ILE A 8 4.45 -3.29 23.81
CA ILE A 8 4.67 -2.60 25.09
C ILE A 8 3.86 -3.36 26.14
N PRO A 9 4.48 -4.25 26.94
CA PRO A 9 3.74 -5.06 27.90
C PRO A 9 3.19 -4.21 29.06
N ASN A 10 3.94 -3.20 29.49
CA ASN A 10 3.57 -2.31 30.60
C ASN A 10 3.57 -0.85 30.11
N PRO A 11 2.43 -0.33 29.63
CA PRO A 11 2.32 1.07 29.24
C PRO A 11 2.43 1.99 30.45
N CYS A 12 3.20 3.06 30.29
CA CYS A 12 3.32 4.16 31.22
C CYS A 12 2.13 5.12 31.01
N HIS A 13 1.43 5.41 32.10
CA HIS A 13 0.24 6.28 32.10
C HIS A 13 0.55 7.73 32.52
N GLU A 14 1.81 8.04 32.81
CA GLU A 14 2.26 9.40 33.12
C GLU A 14 2.20 10.30 31.87
N ARG A 15 1.75 11.55 32.05
CA ARG A 15 1.59 12.48 30.93
C ARG A 15 2.95 12.92 30.42
N TRP A 16 3.13 12.87 29.10
CA TRP A 16 4.37 13.29 28.45
C TRP A 16 4.74 14.74 28.81
N GLU A 17 3.74 15.61 28.94
CA GLU A 17 3.90 17.02 29.25
C GLU A 17 4.50 17.26 30.64
N GLU A 18 4.27 16.35 31.58
CA GLU A 18 4.69 16.43 32.99
C GLU A 18 6.11 15.86 33.22
N MET A 19 6.68 15.17 32.23
CA MET A 19 8.03 14.59 32.29
C MET A 19 9.13 15.66 32.18
N GLN A 20 10.29 15.40 32.81
CA GLN A 20 11.42 16.33 32.77
C GLN A 20 12.13 16.29 31.41
N PRO A 21 12.36 17.43 30.74
CA PRO A 21 13.08 17.46 29.46
C PRO A 21 14.56 17.06 29.63
N THR A 22 15.07 16.26 28.69
CA THR A 22 16.49 15.86 28.61
C THR A 22 17.00 16.07 27.18
N GLU A 23 18.31 15.88 26.96
CA GLU A 23 18.93 16.09 25.63
C GLU A 23 18.36 15.18 24.52
N GLN A 24 17.91 13.96 24.89
CA GLN A 24 17.47 12.94 23.92
C GLN A 24 15.97 12.60 24.02
N GLY A 25 15.23 13.26 24.92
CA GLY A 25 13.82 12.96 25.14
C GLY A 25 13.29 13.60 26.42
N ARG A 26 12.51 12.84 27.18
CA ARG A 26 12.03 13.26 28.50
C ARG A 26 12.21 12.15 29.53
N PHE A 27 12.66 12.49 30.73
CA PHE A 27 12.77 11.55 31.84
C PHE A 27 11.43 11.40 32.56
N CYS A 28 10.93 10.17 32.61
CA CYS A 28 9.69 9.79 33.28
C CYS A 28 10.00 9.33 34.71
N ALA A 29 9.41 9.99 35.71
CA ALA A 29 9.66 9.68 37.11
C ALA A 29 8.99 8.35 37.52
N SER A 30 7.84 8.02 36.93
CA SER A 30 7.11 6.79 37.24
C SER A 30 7.86 5.53 36.80
N CYS A 31 8.37 5.51 35.56
CA CYS A 31 9.08 4.35 35.03
C CYS A 31 10.61 4.43 35.15
N GLN A 32 11.14 5.53 35.71
CA GLN A 32 12.56 5.84 35.88
C GLN A 32 13.40 5.64 34.62
N LYS A 33 12.83 5.97 33.46
CA LYS A 33 13.47 5.80 32.14
C LYS A 33 13.31 7.08 31.32
N THR A 34 14.28 7.30 30.44
CA THR A 34 14.18 8.32 29.39
C THR A 34 13.25 7.81 28.30
N VAL A 35 12.14 8.51 28.10
CA VAL A 35 11.15 8.26 27.06
C VAL A 35 11.50 9.11 25.84
N ILE A 36 11.67 8.45 24.70
CA ILE A 36 12.03 9.08 23.43
C ILE A 36 10.81 9.12 22.52
N ASP A 37 10.60 10.23 21.79
CA ASP A 37 9.48 10.35 20.86
C ASP A 37 9.77 9.69 19.52
N TYR A 38 9.03 8.61 19.22
CA TYR A 38 9.10 7.89 17.95
C TYR A 38 7.83 8.06 17.11
N SER A 39 6.90 8.92 17.56
CA SER A 39 5.62 9.14 16.90
C SER A 39 5.75 9.76 15.52
N ALA A 40 6.90 10.31 15.14
CA ALA A 40 7.16 10.85 13.80
C ALA A 40 7.93 9.89 12.87
N LEU A 41 8.41 8.75 13.38
CA LEU A 41 9.29 7.87 12.60
C LEU A 41 8.54 6.90 11.69
N SER A 42 9.16 6.58 10.55
CA SER A 42 8.70 5.52 9.65
C SER A 42 9.07 4.12 10.17
N ASP A 43 8.39 3.07 9.67
CA ASP A 43 8.67 1.68 10.04
C ASP A 43 10.13 1.27 9.82
N GLN A 44 10.75 1.76 8.75
CA GLN A 44 12.14 1.41 8.43
C GLN A 44 13.12 2.05 9.40
N GLU A 45 12.90 3.32 9.74
CA GLU A 45 13.73 4.06 10.70
C GLU A 45 13.56 3.49 12.10
N LEU A 46 12.32 3.24 12.50
CA LEU A 46 11.98 2.64 13.78
C LEU A 46 12.67 1.28 13.94
N VAL A 47 12.61 0.41 12.93
CA VAL A 47 13.33 -0.88 12.98
C VAL A 47 14.85 -0.69 13.09
N LYS A 48 15.44 0.23 12.33
CA LYS A 48 16.89 0.47 12.36
C LYS A 48 17.33 0.90 13.77
N LEU A 49 16.60 1.84 14.37
CA LEU A 49 16.87 2.29 15.73
C LEU A 49 16.71 1.17 16.74
N LEU A 50 15.59 0.42 16.70
CA LEU A 50 15.32 -0.68 17.64
C LEU A 50 16.31 -1.84 17.50
N ARG A 51 16.92 -2.04 16.31
CA ARG A 51 17.97 -3.05 16.12
C ARG A 51 19.32 -2.63 16.71
N ASN A 52 19.61 -1.34 16.68
CA ASN A 52 20.87 -0.79 17.15
C ASN A 52 20.81 -0.43 18.65
N ALA A 53 19.60 -0.30 19.21
CA ALA A 53 19.41 -0.07 20.63
C ALA A 53 19.83 -1.30 21.45
N SER A 54 20.76 -1.10 22.37
CA SER A 54 21.13 -2.07 23.40
C SER A 54 20.29 -1.82 24.67
N GLY A 55 19.42 -2.78 25.02
CA GLY A 55 18.67 -2.76 26.29
C GLY A 55 17.17 -2.41 26.17
N GLN A 56 16.54 -2.19 27.33
CA GLN A 56 15.12 -1.82 27.41
C GLN A 56 14.94 -0.31 27.21
N ILE A 57 14.61 0.08 25.98
CA ILE A 57 14.30 1.46 25.63
C ILE A 57 12.82 1.79 25.89
N CYS A 58 12.58 3.01 26.39
CA CYS A 58 11.24 3.54 26.61
C CYS A 58 10.92 4.52 25.49
N GLY A 59 9.75 4.37 24.88
CA GLY A 59 9.37 5.17 23.72
C GLY A 59 7.93 5.63 23.78
N ARG A 60 7.68 6.79 23.19
CA ARG A 60 6.36 7.34 22.89
C ARG A 60 6.01 6.95 21.46
N LEU A 61 5.03 6.07 21.30
CA LEU A 61 4.59 5.56 19.98
C LEU A 61 3.10 5.81 19.79
N ARG A 62 2.71 5.92 18.53
CA ARG A 62 1.31 5.92 18.14
C ARG A 62 0.76 4.49 18.19
N ASP A 63 -0.52 4.32 18.52
CA ASP A 63 -1.13 2.98 18.55
C ASP A 63 -1.07 2.25 17.21
N ASP A 64 -1.12 2.96 16.08
CA ASP A 64 -0.95 2.37 14.75
C ASP A 64 0.45 1.79 14.53
N GLN A 65 1.44 2.14 15.37
CA GLN A 65 2.79 1.57 15.32
C GLN A 65 2.94 0.28 16.15
N LEU A 66 1.99 -0.03 17.04
CA LEU A 66 2.06 -1.16 17.98
C LEU A 66 1.36 -2.42 17.47
N ASN A 67 1.75 -3.59 17.99
CA ASN A 67 1.08 -4.89 17.80
C ASN A 67 0.82 -5.35 16.35
N ARG A 68 1.50 -4.75 15.38
CA ARG A 68 1.41 -5.12 13.96
C ARG A 68 2.75 -5.56 13.39
N ALA A 69 2.72 -6.15 12.19
CA ALA A 69 3.92 -6.52 11.46
C ALA A 69 4.54 -5.28 10.76
N LEU A 70 5.72 -4.87 11.23
CA LEU A 70 6.51 -3.84 10.56
C LEU A 70 7.03 -4.37 9.22
N SER A 71 6.81 -3.58 8.17
CA SER A 71 7.22 -3.94 6.82
C SER A 71 8.70 -3.64 6.60
N LEU A 72 9.52 -4.69 6.70
CA LEU A 72 10.92 -4.65 6.31
C LEU A 72 11.05 -4.75 4.80
N THR A 73 10.65 -3.71 4.07
CA THR A 73 10.98 -3.63 2.65
C THR A 73 12.48 -3.42 2.54
N SER A 74 13.23 -4.51 2.41
CA SER A 74 14.64 -4.49 2.03
C SER A 74 14.72 -3.98 0.61
N SER A 75 14.74 -2.65 0.44
CA SER A 75 15.10 -2.01 -0.83
C SER A 75 16.60 -2.18 -1.05
N SER A 76 16.97 -3.41 -1.42
CA SER A 76 18.26 -3.75 -2.00
C SER A 76 18.07 -5.09 -2.72
N GLN A 77 17.33 -5.06 -3.82
CA GLN A 77 17.53 -6.10 -4.82
C GLN A 77 18.84 -5.75 -5.52
N PRO A 78 19.94 -6.50 -5.32
CA PRO A 78 21.15 -6.24 -6.09
C PRO A 78 20.81 -6.45 -7.56
N PHE A 79 21.19 -5.49 -8.39
CA PHE A 79 21.08 -5.58 -9.84
C PHE A 79 21.72 -6.90 -10.29
N SER A 80 20.87 -7.87 -10.64
CA SER A 80 21.29 -9.24 -10.92
C SER A 80 21.88 -9.31 -12.33
N TRP A 81 23.14 -8.87 -12.47
CA TRP A 81 23.93 -9.05 -13.69
C TRP A 81 23.99 -10.53 -14.13
N ARG A 82 23.84 -11.46 -13.16
CA ARG A 82 23.70 -12.90 -13.40
C ARG A 82 22.49 -13.29 -14.25
N ARG A 83 21.41 -12.48 -14.28
CA ARG A 83 20.26 -12.72 -15.19
C ARG A 83 20.58 -12.38 -16.65
N TRP A 84 21.59 -11.55 -16.91
CA TRP A 84 21.98 -11.15 -18.27
C TRP A 84 23.01 -12.12 -18.90
N VAL A 85 23.81 -12.82 -18.08
CA VAL A 85 24.77 -13.83 -18.58
C VAL A 85 24.06 -15.00 -19.28
N GLY A 86 22.86 -15.39 -18.82
CA GLY A 86 22.08 -16.46 -19.44
C GLY A 86 21.57 -16.14 -20.86
N VAL A 87 21.38 -14.85 -21.18
CA VAL A 87 20.84 -14.41 -22.48
C VAL A 87 21.92 -14.44 -23.58
N LEU A 88 23.20 -14.27 -23.22
CA LEU A 88 24.31 -14.31 -24.19
C LEU A 88 24.67 -15.74 -24.62
N ALA A 89 24.42 -16.76 -23.78
CA ALA A 89 24.75 -18.15 -24.11
C ALA A 89 23.83 -18.77 -25.17
N THR A 90 22.56 -18.35 -25.26
CA THR A 90 21.60 -18.89 -26.22
C THR A 90 21.77 -18.33 -27.64
N ALA A 91 22.44 -17.18 -27.80
CA ALA A 91 22.71 -16.59 -29.11
C ALA A 91 23.80 -17.37 -29.90
N LEU A 92 24.77 -17.99 -29.20
CA LEU A 92 25.89 -18.70 -29.84
C LEU A 92 25.52 -20.11 -30.35
N LEU A 93 24.41 -20.69 -29.88
CA LEU A 93 23.96 -22.03 -30.30
C LEU A 93 23.09 -22.02 -31.57
N SER A 94 22.63 -20.86 -32.03
CA SER A 94 21.78 -20.74 -33.22
C SER A 94 22.54 -20.48 -34.54
N TRP A 95 23.87 -20.30 -34.51
CA TRP A 95 24.65 -20.01 -35.74
C TRP A 95 25.01 -21.26 -36.56
N LYS A 96 24.87 -22.47 -36.00
CA LYS A 96 25.35 -23.70 -36.65
C LYS A 96 24.34 -24.36 -37.62
N THR A 97 23.10 -23.89 -37.72
CA THR A 97 22.04 -24.59 -38.49
C THR A 97 21.68 -23.98 -39.85
N SER A 98 22.28 -22.84 -40.26
CA SER A 98 21.90 -22.16 -41.51
C SER A 98 22.65 -22.59 -42.77
N LEU A 99 23.69 -23.43 -42.69
CA LEU A 99 24.46 -23.89 -43.87
C LEU A 99 23.93 -25.20 -44.48
N ALA A 100 22.96 -25.87 -43.85
CA ALA A 100 22.46 -27.17 -44.33
C ALA A 100 21.26 -27.08 -45.30
N GLN A 101 20.68 -25.89 -45.52
CA GLN A 101 19.50 -25.73 -46.38
C GLN A 101 19.79 -25.26 -47.82
N PHE A 102 21.04 -24.94 -48.16
CA PHE A 102 21.36 -24.37 -49.48
C PHE A 102 21.41 -25.37 -50.65
N ASN A 103 21.38 -26.68 -50.39
CA ASN A 103 21.57 -27.71 -51.43
C ASN A 103 20.33 -28.53 -51.80
N SER A 104 19.12 -28.10 -51.44
CA SER A 104 17.89 -28.76 -51.93
C SER A 104 16.99 -27.77 -52.66
N LEU A 105 17.44 -27.31 -53.82
CA LEU A 105 16.57 -26.71 -54.85
C LEU A 105 15.70 -27.81 -55.49
N GLY A 106 14.74 -28.32 -54.71
CA GLY A 106 13.54 -28.94 -55.25
C GLY A 106 12.44 -27.88 -55.24
N ARG A 107 12.05 -27.37 -56.42
CA ARG A 107 10.88 -26.49 -56.57
C ARG A 107 9.63 -27.19 -55.99
N PRO A 108 8.98 -26.67 -54.93
CA PRO A 108 7.65 -27.12 -54.60
C PRO A 108 6.66 -26.33 -55.44
N VAL A 109 5.92 -27.06 -56.27
CA VAL A 109 4.73 -26.62 -56.99
C VAL A 109 3.78 -25.95 -56.00
N SER A 110 3.40 -24.71 -56.32
CA SER A 110 2.38 -23.93 -55.60
C SER A 110 1.03 -24.62 -55.73
N SER A 111 0.69 -25.44 -54.74
CA SER A 111 -0.69 -25.74 -54.41
C SER A 111 -1.02 -24.93 -53.17
N ARG A 112 -1.64 -23.76 -53.38
CA ARG A 112 -2.20 -22.96 -52.30
C ARG A 112 -3.53 -23.60 -51.93
N PRO A 113 -3.66 -24.27 -50.76
CA PRO A 113 -4.99 -24.52 -50.25
C PRO A 113 -5.61 -23.15 -49.95
N GLU A 114 -6.78 -22.89 -50.53
CA GLU A 114 -7.61 -21.76 -50.15
C GLU A 114 -8.16 -22.04 -48.75
N ILE A 115 -7.35 -21.71 -47.75
CA ILE A 115 -7.76 -21.72 -46.36
C ILE A 115 -8.70 -20.53 -46.20
N ALA A 116 -10.00 -20.82 -46.21
CA ALA A 116 -11.02 -19.90 -45.76
C ALA A 116 -10.73 -19.57 -44.29
N VAL A 117 -10.10 -18.41 -44.07
CA VAL A 117 -9.93 -17.86 -42.73
C VAL A 117 -11.31 -17.40 -42.30
N ALA A 118 -12.01 -18.25 -41.55
CA ALA A 118 -13.15 -17.79 -40.77
C ALA A 118 -12.66 -16.62 -39.91
N PRO A 119 -13.31 -15.44 -39.94
CA PRO A 119 -12.94 -14.36 -39.06
C PRO A 119 -13.05 -14.89 -37.64
N ILE A 120 -11.89 -14.98 -36.97
CA ILE A 120 -11.86 -15.20 -35.53
C ILE A 120 -12.74 -14.09 -34.97
N PRO A 121 -13.79 -14.39 -34.18
CA PRO A 121 -14.49 -13.33 -33.50
C PRO A 121 -13.45 -12.67 -32.60
N ILE A 122 -13.01 -11.47 -33.00
CA ILE A 122 -12.25 -10.59 -32.13
C ILE A 122 -13.24 -10.32 -31.00
N ARG A 123 -13.16 -11.11 -29.92
CA ARG A 123 -13.73 -10.69 -28.65
C ARG A 123 -13.19 -9.30 -28.45
N ALA A 124 -14.08 -8.32 -28.37
CA ALA A 124 -13.71 -6.94 -28.10
C ALA A 124 -13.01 -6.91 -26.72
N ILE A 125 -11.70 -7.10 -26.71
CA ILE A 125 -10.87 -6.89 -25.54
C ILE A 125 -10.80 -5.38 -25.40
N GLY A 126 -11.60 -4.84 -24.49
CA GLY A 126 -11.58 -3.43 -24.15
C GLY A 126 -12.88 -2.69 -24.42
N ALA A 127 -14.04 -3.29 -24.13
CA ALA A 127 -15.25 -2.52 -23.91
C ALA A 127 -15.00 -1.53 -22.75
N LYS A 128 -14.71 -0.27 -23.10
CA LYS A 128 -14.54 0.83 -22.16
C LYS A 128 -15.86 0.99 -21.41
N THR A 129 -15.86 0.66 -20.13
CA THR A 129 -17.04 0.79 -19.27
C THR A 129 -16.94 2.10 -18.51
N GLU A 130 -18.08 2.80 -18.35
CA GLU A 130 -18.18 4.02 -17.56
C GLU A 130 -18.90 3.71 -16.25
N TRP A 131 -18.34 4.20 -15.15
CA TRP A 131 -18.87 4.05 -13.80
C TRP A 131 -19.16 5.42 -13.23
N THR A 132 -20.33 5.59 -12.63
CA THR A 132 -20.64 6.78 -11.83
C THR A 132 -20.29 6.50 -10.38
N VAL A 133 -19.28 7.20 -9.85
CA VAL A 133 -18.90 7.15 -8.44
C VAL A 133 -19.50 8.36 -7.75
N SER A 134 -20.32 8.12 -6.74
CA SER A 134 -20.98 9.18 -5.96
C SER A 134 -20.85 8.90 -4.47
N GLY A 135 -20.82 9.96 -3.67
CA GLY A 135 -20.69 9.85 -2.22
C GLY A 135 -20.86 11.20 -1.54
N ARG A 136 -20.66 11.22 -0.23
CA ARG A 136 -20.67 12.43 0.57
C ARG A 136 -19.38 12.51 1.39
N VAL A 137 -18.84 13.71 1.51
CA VAL A 137 -17.67 14.02 2.33
C VAL A 137 -18.10 14.90 3.49
N LEU A 138 -17.76 14.46 4.69
CA LEU A 138 -17.96 15.20 5.93
C LEU A 138 -16.61 15.57 6.53
N GLN A 139 -16.53 16.69 7.23
CA GLN A 139 -15.38 17.13 8.00
C GLN A 139 -15.73 17.16 9.48
N LEU A 140 -14.88 16.59 10.33
CA LEU A 140 -15.01 16.74 11.78
C LEU A 140 -14.29 17.99 12.28
N ASP A 141 -14.95 18.72 13.15
CA ASP A 141 -14.34 19.80 13.93
C ASP A 141 -13.68 19.29 15.22
N SER A 142 -13.02 20.18 15.96
CA SER A 142 -12.36 19.90 17.25
C SER A 142 -13.26 19.42 18.37
N THR A 143 -14.56 19.51 18.18
CA THR A 143 -15.57 19.04 19.13
C THR A 143 -16.15 17.68 18.76
N GLY A 144 -15.71 17.10 17.64
CA GLY A 144 -16.21 15.83 17.11
C GLY A 144 -17.51 15.99 16.31
N GLN A 145 -17.94 17.22 16.02
CA GLN A 145 -19.14 17.46 15.23
C GLN A 145 -18.82 17.34 13.73
N ALA A 146 -19.61 16.53 13.02
CA ALA A 146 -19.49 16.33 11.59
C ALA A 146 -20.26 17.42 10.84
N SER A 147 -19.58 18.09 9.91
CA SER A 147 -20.15 19.12 9.02
C SER A 147 -19.84 18.79 7.55
N PRO A 148 -20.63 19.24 6.58
CA PRO A 148 -20.34 18.99 5.16
C PRO A 148 -19.01 19.62 4.74
N ALA A 149 -18.15 18.85 4.08
CA ALA A 149 -16.89 19.36 3.56
C ALA A 149 -17.12 20.07 2.22
N VAL A 150 -17.49 21.35 2.25
CA VAL A 150 -17.80 22.14 1.04
C VAL A 150 -16.52 22.51 0.28
N GLY A 151 -16.51 22.33 -1.04
CA GLY A 151 -15.35 22.66 -1.90
C GLY A 151 -14.15 21.72 -1.71
N ALA A 152 -14.36 20.54 -1.13
CA ALA A 152 -13.35 19.50 -1.04
C ALA A 152 -13.07 18.92 -2.44
N TYR A 153 -11.80 18.74 -2.76
CA TYR A 153 -11.36 18.19 -4.04
C TYR A 153 -11.32 16.67 -3.95
N VAL A 154 -12.16 15.99 -4.72
CA VAL A 154 -12.23 14.53 -4.79
C VAL A 154 -11.54 14.08 -6.07
N TRP A 155 -10.54 13.21 -5.93
CA TRP A 155 -9.79 12.62 -7.02
C TRP A 155 -9.99 11.10 -7.03
N VAL A 156 -10.49 10.56 -8.13
CA VAL A 156 -10.70 9.12 -8.32
C VAL A 156 -9.67 8.58 -9.31
N SER A 157 -8.94 7.55 -8.89
CA SER A 157 -7.82 6.94 -9.62
C SER A 157 -7.86 5.42 -9.55
N GLY A 158 -7.01 4.73 -10.32
CA GLY A 158 -6.98 3.26 -10.38
C GLY A 158 -7.53 2.67 -11.68
N LEU A 159 -8.08 3.52 -12.56
CA LEU A 159 -8.43 3.21 -13.94
C LEU A 159 -7.49 3.90 -14.93
N THR A 160 -7.57 3.54 -16.21
CA THR A 160 -6.78 4.17 -17.29
C THR A 160 -7.02 5.68 -17.40
N LYS A 161 -8.21 6.17 -17.03
CA LYS A 161 -8.52 7.60 -16.93
C LYS A 161 -9.04 7.94 -15.53
N GLY A 162 -8.24 8.66 -14.76
CA GLY A 162 -8.69 9.28 -13.51
C GLY A 162 -9.62 10.46 -13.77
N ALA A 163 -10.41 10.84 -12.76
CA ALA A 163 -11.30 11.99 -12.82
C ALA A 163 -11.35 12.70 -11.46
N SER A 164 -11.67 13.98 -11.48
CA SER A 164 -11.86 14.77 -10.28
C SER A 164 -13.11 15.63 -10.32
N THR A 165 -13.58 15.97 -9.13
CA THR A 165 -14.71 16.86 -8.93
C THR A 165 -14.57 17.58 -7.58
N GLN A 166 -15.43 18.58 -7.36
CA GLN A 166 -15.54 19.27 -6.08
C GLN A 166 -16.87 18.93 -5.42
N THR A 167 -16.88 18.90 -4.09
CA THR A 167 -18.11 18.70 -3.33
C THR A 167 -18.99 19.94 -3.32
N ASP A 168 -20.31 19.71 -3.34
CA ASP A 168 -21.31 20.77 -3.25
C ASP A 168 -21.50 21.32 -1.82
N SER A 169 -22.45 22.24 -1.64
CA SER A 169 -22.80 22.82 -0.33
C SER A 169 -23.29 21.80 0.71
N SER A 170 -23.68 20.60 0.28
CA SER A 170 -24.09 19.48 1.12
C SER A 170 -22.99 18.42 1.30
N GLY A 171 -21.79 18.68 0.77
CA GLY A 171 -20.64 17.78 0.83
C GLY A 171 -20.73 16.61 -0.16
N ARG A 172 -21.71 16.60 -1.08
CA ARG A 172 -21.89 15.50 -2.04
C ARG A 172 -21.02 15.70 -3.27
N TYR A 173 -20.61 14.59 -3.87
CA TYR A 173 -19.90 14.57 -5.14
C TYR A 173 -20.44 13.47 -6.05
N SER A 174 -20.29 13.68 -7.35
CA SER A 174 -20.56 12.68 -8.39
C SER A 174 -19.53 12.84 -9.49
N VAL A 175 -18.89 11.75 -9.89
CA VAL A 175 -17.87 11.74 -10.93
C VAL A 175 -17.98 10.49 -11.79
N ILE A 176 -17.85 10.67 -13.10
CA ILE A 176 -17.85 9.58 -14.06
C ILE A 176 -16.39 9.19 -14.34
N VAL A 177 -16.07 7.93 -14.14
CA VAL A 177 -14.76 7.36 -14.47
C VAL A 177 -14.93 6.26 -15.50
N SER A 178 -13.95 6.08 -16.36
CA SER A 178 -13.99 5.03 -17.37
C SER A 178 -12.71 4.24 -17.41
N GLY A 179 -12.80 2.95 -17.70
CA GLY A 179 -11.63 2.09 -17.77
C GLY A 179 -11.91 0.71 -18.35
N LEU A 180 -10.86 -0.11 -18.40
CA LEU A 180 -10.90 -1.47 -18.91
C LEU A 180 -11.35 -2.42 -17.79
N THR A 181 -12.21 -3.38 -18.13
CA THR A 181 -13.00 -4.23 -17.22
C THR A 181 -12.21 -5.25 -16.37
N GLU A 182 -10.89 -5.18 -16.32
CA GLU A 182 -10.09 -6.10 -15.50
C GLU A 182 -10.04 -5.61 -14.04
N ASN A 183 -10.66 -6.36 -13.12
CA ASN A 183 -10.65 -6.23 -11.65
C ASN A 183 -9.92 -4.99 -11.12
N SER A 184 -10.58 -3.83 -11.24
CA SER A 184 -9.92 -2.56 -11.02
C SER A 184 -10.11 -2.14 -9.57
N LYS A 185 -9.00 -1.92 -8.87
CA LYS A 185 -9.03 -1.25 -7.57
C LYS A 185 -9.16 0.25 -7.80
N LEU A 186 -10.25 0.82 -7.33
CA LEU A 186 -10.55 2.24 -7.46
C LEU A 186 -10.19 2.95 -6.17
N THR A 187 -9.33 3.95 -6.27
CA THR A 187 -8.78 4.72 -5.16
C THR A 187 -9.34 6.12 -5.20
N ILE A 188 -10.06 6.51 -4.15
CA ILE A 188 -10.65 7.83 -3.97
C ILE A 188 -9.82 8.58 -2.95
N SER A 189 -9.24 9.70 -3.38
CA SER A 189 -8.47 10.61 -2.55
C SER A 189 -9.22 11.92 -2.42
N VAL A 190 -9.49 12.35 -1.20
CA VAL A 190 -10.16 13.60 -0.89
C VAL A 190 -9.16 14.56 -0.27
N ASN A 191 -9.10 15.79 -0.77
CA ASN A 191 -8.28 16.86 -0.23
C ASN A 191 -9.17 18.06 0.09
N THR A 192 -9.22 18.46 1.36
CA THR A 192 -10.00 19.62 1.81
C THR A 192 -9.19 20.92 1.68
N PRO A 193 -9.83 22.09 1.58
CA PRO A 193 -9.13 23.39 1.58
C PRO A 193 -8.19 23.59 2.79
N ASN A 194 -8.53 22.95 3.91
CA ASN A 194 -7.75 22.96 5.15
C ASN A 194 -6.53 22.02 5.14
N ARG A 195 -6.13 21.50 3.96
CA ARG A 195 -5.04 20.53 3.75
C ARG A 195 -5.23 19.15 4.40
N ASN A 196 -6.40 18.83 4.94
CA ASN A 196 -6.69 17.47 5.44
C ASN A 196 -6.98 16.54 4.26
N ARG A 197 -6.47 15.32 4.36
CA ARG A 197 -6.59 14.31 3.31
C ARG A 197 -7.22 13.02 3.84
N ALA A 198 -8.13 12.45 3.07
CA ALA A 198 -8.67 11.11 3.30
C ALA A 198 -8.50 10.27 2.03
N MET A 199 -8.28 8.97 2.18
CA MET A 199 -8.11 8.05 1.06
C MET A 199 -8.87 6.77 1.36
N THR A 200 -9.72 6.34 0.41
CA THR A 200 -10.40 5.05 0.49
C THR A 200 -10.18 4.28 -0.80
N THR A 201 -10.15 2.94 -0.71
CA THR A 201 -9.95 2.06 -1.87
C THR A 201 -11.11 1.08 -1.93
N LEU A 202 -11.72 0.97 -3.10
CA LEU A 202 -12.87 0.13 -3.37
C LEU A 202 -12.54 -0.84 -4.50
N GLU A 203 -13.01 -2.08 -4.38
CA GLU A 203 -12.91 -3.05 -5.47
C GLU A 203 -14.18 -2.99 -6.30
N ILE A 204 -14.06 -2.68 -7.60
CA ILE A 204 -15.20 -2.60 -8.52
C ILE A 204 -15.21 -3.81 -9.46
N THR A 205 -16.41 -4.36 -9.67
CA THR A 205 -16.66 -5.47 -10.59
C THR A 205 -17.37 -4.92 -11.85
N PRO A 206 -17.06 -5.43 -13.07
CA PRO A 206 -17.63 -4.91 -14.32
C PRO A 206 -19.16 -4.97 -14.43
N SER A 207 -19.85 -5.69 -13.54
CA SER A 207 -21.31 -5.78 -13.48
C SER A 207 -22.01 -4.56 -12.87
N ILE A 208 -21.25 -3.67 -12.21
CA ILE A 208 -21.78 -2.54 -11.44
C ILE A 208 -21.64 -1.28 -12.29
N LEU A 209 -22.72 -0.54 -12.56
CA LEU A 209 -22.72 0.71 -13.36
C LEU A 209 -22.66 1.98 -12.49
N SER A 210 -23.07 1.87 -11.22
CA SER A 210 -23.02 2.95 -10.24
C SER A 210 -22.47 2.44 -8.91
N VAL A 211 -21.53 3.19 -8.34
CA VAL A 211 -20.89 2.88 -7.06
C VAL A 211 -21.23 4.02 -6.11
N VAL A 212 -22.00 3.69 -5.07
CA VAL A 212 -22.25 4.59 -3.96
C VAL A 212 -21.20 4.31 -2.90
N VAL A 213 -20.49 5.36 -2.50
CA VAL A 213 -19.46 5.32 -1.46
C VAL A 213 -20.11 5.80 -0.17
N ASP A 214 -19.89 5.05 0.91
CA ASP A 214 -20.27 5.47 2.26
C ASP A 214 -19.64 6.83 2.61
N ASP A 215 -20.22 7.52 3.59
CA ASP A 215 -19.79 8.86 3.99
C ASP A 215 -18.27 8.88 4.31
N ILE A 216 -17.52 9.63 3.51
CA ILE A 216 -16.08 9.81 3.71
C ILE A 216 -15.90 10.88 4.78
N ILE A 217 -15.41 10.46 5.93
CA ILE A 217 -15.18 11.35 7.06
C ILE A 217 -13.72 11.81 7.04
N VAL A 218 -13.50 13.13 6.87
CA VAL A 218 -12.19 13.78 6.89
C VAL A 218 -11.98 14.42 8.26
N THR A 219 -11.08 13.83 9.05
CA THR A 219 -10.68 14.41 10.33
C THR A 219 -9.62 15.49 10.11
N ASN A 220 -9.72 16.60 10.84
CA ASN A 220 -8.61 17.55 10.93
C ASN A 220 -7.42 16.84 11.56
N ASP A 221 -6.23 16.88 10.94
CA ASP A 221 -5.03 16.14 11.41
C ASP A 221 -4.63 16.47 12.87
N ARG A 222 -5.24 17.49 13.48
CA ARG A 222 -5.11 17.81 14.92
C ARG A 222 -5.97 16.96 15.86
N LEU A 223 -6.90 16.16 15.34
CA LEU A 223 -7.85 15.35 16.12
C LEU A 223 -7.76 13.87 15.78
N THR A 224 -6.62 13.44 15.27
CA THR A 224 -6.23 12.10 15.65
C THR A 224 -6.11 12.16 17.18
N CYS A 225 -7.06 11.55 17.88
CA CYS A 225 -6.74 10.95 19.16
C CYS A 225 -5.68 9.90 18.83
N ILE A 226 -4.45 10.36 18.62
CA ILE A 226 -3.28 9.51 18.66
C ILE A 226 -3.26 9.13 20.12
N SER A 227 -3.84 7.97 20.42
CA SER A 227 -3.45 7.23 21.60
C SER A 227 -1.94 7.13 21.51
N ILE A 228 -1.28 7.81 22.43
CA ILE A 228 0.15 7.76 22.50
C ILE A 228 0.47 6.92 23.71
N THR A 229 0.90 5.71 23.43
CA THR A 229 1.26 4.75 24.46
C THR A 229 2.76 4.89 24.72
N ALA A 230 3.12 5.37 25.91
CA ALA A 230 4.50 5.40 26.38
C ALA A 230 4.83 4.09 27.09
N GLY A 231 6.06 3.58 27.02
CA GLY A 231 6.46 2.43 27.83
C GLY A 231 7.67 1.67 27.32
N GLY A 232 8.10 0.68 28.10
CA GLY A 232 9.22 -0.19 27.74
C GLY A 232 8.86 -1.05 26.52
N MET A 233 9.62 -0.91 25.44
CA MET A 233 9.38 -1.68 24.22
C MET A 233 10.09 -3.02 24.24
N GLN A 234 9.41 -4.06 23.74
CA GLN A 234 9.99 -5.36 23.45
C GLN A 234 9.77 -5.74 21.99
N LEU A 235 10.79 -6.38 21.43
CA LEU A 235 10.86 -6.72 20.02
C LEU A 235 10.55 -8.21 19.86
N ILE A 236 9.34 -8.52 19.42
CA ILE A 236 8.93 -9.91 19.22
C ILE A 236 9.24 -10.30 17.78
N ARG A 237 10.15 -11.27 17.63
CA ARG A 237 10.44 -11.87 16.33
C ARG A 237 9.38 -12.92 16.02
N SER A 238 8.75 -12.83 14.86
CA SER A 238 7.84 -13.88 14.40
C SER A 238 8.57 -15.23 14.32
N ALA A 239 7.93 -16.30 14.80
CA ALA A 239 8.46 -17.65 14.67
C ALA A 239 8.80 -17.97 13.20
N SER A 240 9.97 -18.57 12.97
CA SER A 240 10.41 -18.98 11.64
C SER A 240 9.45 -20.02 11.04
N ARG A 241 9.43 -20.17 9.71
CA ARG A 241 8.64 -21.24 9.05
C ARG A 241 8.98 -22.61 9.65
N TRP A 242 10.25 -22.87 9.91
CA TRP A 242 10.72 -24.09 10.58
C TRP A 242 10.18 -24.26 12.01
N GLN A 243 10.14 -23.20 12.81
CA GLN A 243 9.56 -23.25 14.16
C GLN A 243 8.05 -23.50 14.14
N LYS A 244 7.33 -22.91 13.17
CA LYS A 244 5.90 -23.16 12.96
C LYS A 244 5.61 -24.59 12.50
N ILE A 245 6.45 -25.14 11.62
CA ILE A 245 6.35 -26.53 11.15
C ILE A 245 6.62 -27.50 12.29
N LYS A 246 7.69 -27.29 13.08
CA LYS A 246 8.01 -28.14 14.24
C LYS A 246 6.87 -28.16 15.26
N ARG A 247 6.24 -27.01 15.55
CA ARG A 247 5.07 -26.93 16.44
C ARG A 247 3.84 -27.69 15.94
N LYS A 248 3.70 -27.89 14.62
CA LYS A 248 2.60 -28.68 14.03
C LYS A 248 2.89 -30.18 13.95
N LEU A 249 4.16 -30.58 14.04
CA LEU A 249 4.57 -31.99 13.92
C LEU A 249 4.72 -32.69 15.28
N PHE A 250 4.83 -31.93 16.37
CA PHE A 250 5.14 -32.44 17.72
C PHE A 250 4.13 -31.98 18.79
N HIS A 251 2.94 -31.54 18.38
CA HIS A 251 1.73 -31.35 19.18
C HIS A 251 0.53 -31.84 18.35
#